data_AF-A0A7J2JLS0-F1
#
_entry.id   AF-A0A7J2JLS0-F1
#
_cell.length_a   1.000
_cell.length_b   1.000
_cell.length_c   1.000
_cell.angle_alpha   90.00
_cell.angle_beta   90.00
_cell.angle_gamma   90.00
#
_symmetry.space_group_name_H-M   'P 1'
#
loop_
_entity.id
_entity.type
_entity.pdbx_description
1 polymer ?
#
loop_
_entity_poly.entity_id
_entity_poly.type
_entity_poly.pdbx_seq_one_letter_code
_entity_poly.pdbx_strand_id
1 'polypeptide(L)'
;MDPITEMSMVMFAVLVIVLILVVVFINQRYRYQKLREDLEGYLKELKDQERAIKKLENDLREYVMGGKGLRDWSMLKQQINELSDLPSFTETENEYVLRTHLSRIKKDYVKVSGIKKGIKVSIDSKEGPPLQTLYSTPKDIDPHGLKVTYRGNTLEIRAPKSIVENNKEDKKKSKGE
;
A
#
# COMPACT_ATOMS: atom_id res chain seq x y z
N MET A 1 -13.37 87.80 23.67
CA MET A 1 -12.09 87.09 23.87
C MET A 1 -11.00 87.98 23.36
N ASP A 2 -9.84 88.01 24.02
CA ASP A 2 -8.73 88.84 23.56
C ASP A 2 -8.10 88.23 22.28
N PRO A 3 -7.71 89.05 21.30
CA PRO A 3 -7.22 88.57 20.00
C PRO A 3 -5.96 87.68 20.11
N ILE A 4 -5.18 87.86 21.17
CA ILE A 4 -4.00 87.03 21.47
C ILE A 4 -4.41 85.60 21.85
N THR A 5 -5.49 85.46 22.60
CA THR A 5 -6.00 84.17 23.07
C THR A 5 -6.63 83.37 21.93
N GLU A 6 -7.29 84.04 20.98
CA GLU A 6 -7.82 83.42 19.76
C GLU A 6 -6.69 82.94 18.82
N MET A 7 -5.67 83.76 18.57
CA MET A 7 -4.51 83.34 17.77
C MET A 7 -3.75 82.15 18.39
N SER A 8 -3.62 82.13 19.72
CA SER A 8 -3.00 81.02 20.46
C SER A 8 -3.79 79.72 20.31
N MET A 9 -5.12 79.78 20.45
CA MET A 9 -5.98 78.61 20.25
C MET A 9 -5.94 78.06 18.82
N VAL A 10 -5.89 78.94 17.81
CA VAL A 10 -5.78 78.52 16.40
C VAL A 10 -4.43 77.87 16.12
N MET A 11 -3.32 78.45 16.60
CA MET A 11 -2.00 77.82 16.44
C MET A 11 -1.91 76.46 17.15
N PHE A 12 -2.49 76.34 18.34
CA PHE A 12 -2.56 75.06 19.04
C PHE A 12 -3.37 74.02 18.27
N ALA A 13 -4.53 74.40 17.72
CA ALA A 13 -5.36 73.50 16.91
C ALA A 13 -4.63 73.03 15.64
N VAL A 14 -3.92 73.93 14.95
CA VAL A 14 -3.10 73.60 13.77
C VAL A 14 -1.98 72.62 14.14
N LEU A 15 -1.27 72.85 15.26
CA LEU A 15 -0.22 71.95 15.74
C LEU A 15 -0.75 70.54 16.04
N VAL A 16 -1.93 70.43 16.67
CA VAL A 16 -2.56 69.14 16.97
C VAL A 16 -2.94 68.41 15.68
N ILE A 17 -3.50 69.10 14.70
CA ILE A 17 -3.86 68.50 13.39
C ILE A 17 -2.60 68.00 12.67
N VAL A 18 -1.52 68.78 12.65
CA VAL A 18 -0.24 68.38 12.05
C VAL A 18 0.33 67.14 12.75
N LEU A 19 0.29 67.08 14.08
CA LEU A 19 0.73 65.91 14.85
C LEU A 19 -0.08 64.65 14.50
N ILE A 20 -1.40 64.76 14.39
CA ILE A 20 -2.26 63.64 13.99
C ILE A 20 -1.89 63.15 12.59
N LEU A 21 -1.70 64.06 11.63
CA LEU A 21 -1.30 63.70 10.27
C LEU A 21 0.06 63.00 10.22
N VAL A 22 1.03 63.47 11.01
CA VAL A 22 2.36 62.82 11.12
C VAL A 22 2.24 61.41 11.69
N VAL A 23 1.45 61.21 12.76
CA VAL A 23 1.24 59.88 13.35
C VAL A 23 0.54 58.93 12.36
N VAL A 24 -0.48 59.41 11.66
CA VAL A 24 -1.17 58.63 10.62
C VAL A 24 -0.21 58.25 9.49
N PHE A 25 0.63 59.19 9.03
CA PHE A 25 1.61 58.95 7.99
C PHE A 25 2.66 57.91 8.39
N ILE A 26 3.19 58.00 9.61
CA ILE A 26 4.15 57.02 10.15
C ILE A 26 3.50 55.63 10.25
N ASN A 27 2.27 55.56 10.75
CA ASN A 27 1.56 54.29 10.90
C ASN A 27 1.25 53.64 9.54
N GLN A 28 0.83 54.43 8.54
CA GLN A 28 0.65 53.92 7.17
C GLN A 28 1.97 53.42 6.59
N ARG A 29 3.06 54.18 6.73
CA ARG A 29 4.39 53.79 6.24
C ARG A 29 4.85 52.47 6.84
N TYR A 30 4.65 52.27 8.15
CA TYR A 30 4.97 51.01 8.83
C TYR A 30 4.17 49.83 8.27
N ARG A 31 2.86 50.01 8.04
CA ARG A 31 2.02 48.97 7.43
C ARG A 31 2.47 48.61 6.03
N TYR A 32 2.82 49.60 5.20
CA TYR A 32 3.32 49.36 3.84
C TYR A 32 4.67 48.64 3.84
N GLN A 33 5.58 48.99 4.74
CA GLN A 33 6.87 48.30 4.87
C GLN A 33 6.68 46.83 5.27
N LYS A 34 5.82 46.55 6.25
CA LYS A 34 5.54 45.19 6.68
C LYS A 34 4.90 44.35 5.57
N LEU A 35 3.93 44.91 4.84
CA LEU A 35 3.30 44.22 3.70
C LEU A 35 4.33 43.88 2.60
N ARG A 36 5.31 44.76 2.39
CA ARG A 36 6.36 44.54 1.40
C ARG A 36 7.31 43.43 1.80
N GLU A 37 7.73 43.39 3.07
CA GLU A 37 8.56 42.31 3.60
C GLU A 37 7.85 40.96 3.53
N ASP A 38 6.56 40.91 3.89
CA ASP A 38 5.75 39.69 3.78
C ASP A 38 5.67 39.22 2.30
N LEU A 39 5.40 40.13 1.36
CA LEU A 39 5.35 39.83 -0.07
C LEU A 39 6.70 39.34 -0.63
N GLU A 40 7.82 39.95 -0.22
CA GLU A 40 9.16 39.50 -0.60
C GLU A 40 9.47 38.11 -0.02
N GLY A 41 8.99 37.81 1.19
CA GLY A 41 9.04 36.48 1.80
C GLY A 41 8.29 35.42 0.99
N TYR A 42 7.01 35.67 0.65
CA TYR A 42 6.20 34.76 -0.16
C TYR A 42 6.80 34.52 -1.55
N LEU A 43 7.33 35.55 -2.20
CA LEU A 43 8.01 35.41 -3.50
C LEU A 43 9.24 34.53 -3.41
N LYS A 44 10.00 34.61 -2.32
CA LYS A 44 11.17 33.77 -2.09
C LYS A 44 10.78 32.30 -1.89
N GLU A 45 9.76 32.03 -1.08
CA GLU A 45 9.24 30.67 -0.87
C GLU A 45 8.73 30.05 -2.16
N LEU A 46 7.97 30.81 -2.97
CA LEU A 46 7.49 30.35 -4.28
C LEU A 46 8.63 29.98 -5.23
N LYS A 47 9.71 30.79 -5.24
CA LYS A 47 10.88 30.53 -6.07
C LYS A 47 11.66 29.28 -5.63
N ASP A 48 11.72 29.02 -4.33
CA ASP A 48 12.35 27.82 -3.80
C ASP A 48 11.49 26.57 -4.03
N GLN A 49 10.15 26.69 -3.97
CA GLN A 49 9.24 25.63 -4.40
C GLN A 49 9.39 25.31 -5.90
N GLU A 50 9.51 26.32 -6.75
CA GLU A 50 9.71 26.12 -8.20
C GLU A 50 11.02 25.36 -8.48
N ARG A 51 12.09 25.65 -7.72
CA ARG A 51 13.35 24.90 -7.81
C ARG A 51 13.21 23.45 -7.34
N ALA A 52 12.46 23.22 -6.27
CA ALA A 52 12.21 21.87 -5.77
C ALA A 52 11.44 21.03 -6.79
N ILE A 53 10.42 21.62 -7.43
CA ILE A 53 9.63 20.97 -8.48
C ILE A 53 10.53 20.63 -9.68
N LYS A 54 11.35 21.57 -10.17
CA LYS A 54 12.28 21.30 -11.27
C LYS A 54 13.28 20.18 -10.98
N LYS A 55 13.74 20.08 -9.72
CA LYS A 55 14.62 18.99 -9.30
C LYS A 55 13.89 17.64 -9.35
N LEU A 56 12.67 17.60 -8.80
CA LEU A 56 11.79 16.43 -8.86
C LEU A 56 11.48 15.99 -10.30
N GLU A 57 11.19 16.94 -11.19
CA GLU A 57 10.96 16.67 -12.61
C GLU A 57 12.19 16.06 -13.28
N ASN A 58 13.40 16.58 -12.99
CA ASN A 58 14.64 16.00 -13.51
C ASN A 58 14.91 14.60 -12.95
N ASP A 59 14.71 14.40 -11.64
CA ASP A 59 14.89 13.08 -11.00
C ASP A 59 13.90 12.05 -11.58
N LEU A 60 12.64 12.44 -11.81
CA LEU A 60 11.63 11.61 -12.49
C LEU A 60 12.01 11.32 -13.93
N ARG A 61 12.50 12.32 -14.66
CA ARG A 61 12.94 12.15 -16.05
C ARG A 61 14.14 11.21 -16.14
N GLU A 62 15.10 11.30 -15.22
CA GLU A 62 16.23 10.38 -15.13
C GLU A 62 15.78 8.96 -14.74
N TYR A 63 14.82 8.84 -13.81
CA TYR A 63 14.26 7.56 -13.40
C TYR A 63 13.56 6.84 -14.57
N VAL A 64 12.81 7.58 -15.39
CA VAL A 64 12.05 7.05 -16.53
C VAL A 64 12.94 6.85 -17.76
N MET A 65 13.72 7.85 -18.17
CA MET A 65 14.55 7.82 -19.39
C MET A 65 15.87 7.08 -19.20
N GLY A 66 16.42 7.06 -17.98
CA GLY A 66 17.65 6.33 -17.65
C GLY A 66 17.44 4.82 -17.47
N GLY A 67 16.23 4.30 -17.70
CA GLY A 67 15.92 2.87 -17.65
C GLY A 67 15.93 2.26 -16.24
N LYS A 68 16.15 3.07 -15.20
CA LYS A 68 16.16 2.62 -13.79
C LYS A 68 14.79 2.14 -13.35
N GLY A 69 13.72 2.87 -13.70
CA GLY A 69 12.34 2.44 -13.44
C GLY A 69 11.96 1.14 -14.17
N LEU A 70 12.43 0.95 -15.40
CA LEU A 70 12.24 -0.30 -16.16
C LEU A 70 12.99 -1.48 -15.51
N ARG A 71 14.21 -1.23 -15.01
CA ARG A 71 15.02 -2.24 -14.32
C ARG A 71 14.42 -2.63 -12.97
N ASP A 72 13.98 -1.66 -12.18
CA ASP A 72 13.31 -1.89 -10.89
C ASP A 72 11.98 -2.64 -11.10
N TRP A 73 11.20 -2.25 -12.11
CA TRP A 73 9.97 -2.96 -12.49
C TRP A 73 10.25 -4.38 -12.96
N SER A 74 11.33 -4.61 -13.71
CA SER A 74 11.73 -5.95 -14.13
C SER A 74 12.14 -6.84 -12.95
N MET A 75 12.86 -6.30 -11.96
CA MET A 75 13.21 -7.02 -10.74
C MET A 75 11.98 -7.33 -9.88
N LEU A 76 11.07 -6.36 -9.71
CA LEU A 76 9.79 -6.59 -9.02
C LEU A 76 8.95 -7.65 -9.74
N LYS A 77 8.89 -7.60 -11.07
CA LYS A 77 8.18 -8.61 -11.86
C LYS A 77 8.83 -9.99 -11.75
N GLN A 78 10.16 -10.05 -11.65
CA GLN A 78 10.89 -11.29 -11.41
C GLN A 78 10.62 -11.85 -10.00
N GLN A 79 10.62 -11.01 -8.97
CA GLN A 79 10.24 -11.39 -7.60
C GLN A 79 8.76 -11.84 -7.51
N ILE A 80 7.85 -11.19 -8.25
CA ILE A 80 6.44 -11.58 -8.35
C ILE A 80 6.30 -12.93 -9.06
N ASN A 81 7.10 -13.19 -10.10
CA ASN A 81 7.13 -14.51 -10.74
C ASN A 81 7.69 -15.59 -9.79
N GLU A 82 8.68 -15.28 -8.96
CA GLU A 82 9.16 -16.20 -7.92
C GLU A 82 8.10 -16.47 -6.83
N LEU A 83 7.24 -15.48 -6.53
CA LEU A 83 6.06 -15.67 -5.68
C LEU A 83 4.94 -16.48 -6.36
N SER A 84 4.88 -16.52 -7.70
CA SER A 84 3.89 -17.32 -8.45
C SER A 84 4.15 -18.83 -8.38
N ASP A 85 5.38 -19.23 -8.01
CA ASP A 85 5.73 -20.61 -7.71
C ASP A 85 5.33 -21.03 -6.28
N LEU A 86 4.82 -20.10 -5.44
CA LEU A 86 4.31 -20.46 -4.11
C LEU A 86 2.98 -21.21 -4.22
N PRO A 87 2.81 -22.30 -3.45
CA PRO A 87 1.56 -23.02 -3.40
C PRO A 87 0.47 -22.15 -2.77
N SER A 88 -0.61 -21.89 -3.51
CA SER A 88 -1.80 -21.24 -2.96
C SER A 88 -2.73 -22.29 -2.37
N PHE A 89 -3.21 -22.06 -1.15
CA PHE A 89 -4.16 -22.93 -0.47
C PHE A 89 -5.44 -22.16 -0.17
N THR A 90 -6.58 -22.68 -0.63
CA THR A 90 -7.89 -22.03 -0.46
C THR A 90 -8.87 -23.01 0.18
N GLU A 91 -9.60 -22.54 1.19
CA GLU A 91 -10.71 -23.28 1.79
C GLU A 91 -12.03 -22.80 1.18
N THR A 92 -12.83 -23.75 0.71
CA THR A 92 -14.24 -23.53 0.36
C THR A 92 -15.13 -24.21 1.40
N GLU A 93 -16.44 -24.07 1.29
CA GLU A 93 -17.39 -24.72 2.20
C GLU A 93 -17.18 -26.24 2.27
N ASN A 94 -17.00 -26.90 1.12
CA ASN A 94 -17.01 -28.36 0.98
C ASN A 94 -15.64 -28.98 0.68
N GLU A 95 -14.66 -28.20 0.22
CA GLU A 95 -13.35 -28.71 -0.21
C GLU A 95 -12.20 -27.73 0.09
N TYR A 96 -10.99 -28.28 0.21
CA TYR A 96 -9.74 -27.54 0.18
C TYR A 96 -9.13 -27.61 -1.22
N VAL A 97 -8.68 -26.48 -1.75
CA VAL A 97 -8.06 -26.37 -3.07
C VAL A 97 -6.62 -25.93 -2.91
N LEU A 98 -5.68 -26.82 -3.27
CA LEU A 98 -4.26 -26.54 -3.34
C LEU A 98 -3.87 -26.33 -4.81
N ARG A 99 -3.26 -25.20 -5.13
CA ARG A 99 -2.66 -24.95 -6.45
C ARG A 99 -1.17 -24.69 -6.29
N THR A 100 -0.36 -25.40 -7.06
CA THR A 100 1.09 -25.22 -7.06
C THR A 100 1.61 -25.21 -8.49
N HIS A 101 2.60 -24.37 -8.77
CA HIS A 101 3.20 -24.27 -10.09
C HIS A 101 4.41 -25.19 -10.17
N LEU A 102 4.42 -26.08 -11.17
CA LEU A 102 5.44 -27.11 -11.38
C LEU A 102 6.31 -26.74 -12.58
N SER A 103 6.86 -25.53 -12.56
CA SER A 103 7.67 -24.92 -13.64
C SER A 103 8.78 -25.82 -14.19
N ARG A 104 9.34 -26.70 -13.34
CA ARG A 104 10.53 -27.52 -13.63
C ARG A 104 10.33 -29.02 -13.37
N ILE A 105 9.10 -29.46 -13.06
CA ILE A 105 8.82 -30.83 -12.62
C ILE A 105 7.84 -31.47 -13.61
N LYS A 106 8.22 -32.60 -14.19
CA LYS A 106 7.33 -33.38 -15.07
C LYS A 106 6.19 -33.99 -14.26
N LYS A 107 4.99 -34.00 -14.83
CA LYS A 107 3.77 -34.52 -14.19
C LYS A 107 3.93 -35.96 -13.71
N ASP A 108 4.65 -36.78 -14.47
CA ASP A 108 4.88 -38.20 -14.16
C ASP A 108 5.72 -38.43 -12.90
N TYR A 109 6.47 -37.41 -12.45
CA TYR A 109 7.26 -37.47 -11.22
C TYR A 109 6.44 -37.09 -9.99
N VAL A 110 5.22 -36.57 -10.16
CA VAL A 110 4.42 -36.07 -9.04
C VAL A 110 3.35 -37.08 -8.63
N LYS A 111 3.45 -37.52 -7.38
CA LYS A 111 2.47 -38.39 -6.73
C LYS A 111 1.75 -37.61 -5.64
N VAL A 112 0.43 -37.55 -5.75
CA VAL A 112 -0.44 -36.91 -4.74
C VAL A 112 -1.17 -37.99 -3.96
N SER A 113 -1.18 -37.85 -2.63
CA SER A 113 -1.89 -38.76 -1.73
C SER A 113 -2.58 -37.97 -0.63
N GLY A 114 -3.82 -38.35 -0.30
CA GLY A 114 -4.56 -37.76 0.80
C GLY A 114 -4.17 -38.44 2.11
N ILE A 115 -4.08 -37.64 3.17
CA ILE A 115 -4.05 -38.13 4.54
C ILE A 115 -5.18 -37.44 5.31
N LYS A 116 -5.62 -38.04 6.41
CA LYS A 116 -6.77 -37.54 7.19
C LYS A 116 -6.71 -36.04 7.51
N LYS A 117 -5.52 -35.50 7.78
CA LYS A 117 -5.26 -34.10 8.14
C LYS A 117 -4.48 -33.30 7.09
N GLY A 118 -4.50 -33.71 5.81
CA GLY A 118 -3.78 -32.95 4.80
C GLY A 118 -3.53 -33.68 3.48
N ILE A 119 -2.81 -33.00 2.60
CA ILE A 119 -2.46 -33.47 1.26
C ILE A 119 -0.94 -33.65 1.22
N LYS A 120 -0.49 -34.86 0.92
CA LYS A 120 0.92 -35.17 0.71
C LYS A 120 1.22 -35.16 -0.79
N VAL A 121 2.14 -34.29 -1.20
CA VAL A 121 2.68 -34.23 -2.56
C VAL A 121 4.11 -34.76 -2.51
N SER A 122 4.39 -35.79 -3.30
CA SER A 122 5.72 -36.40 -3.42
C SER A 122 6.21 -36.23 -4.85
N ILE A 123 7.45 -35.79 -5.01
CA ILE A 123 8.12 -35.62 -6.29
C ILE A 123 9.28 -36.61 -6.31
N ASP A 124 9.17 -37.62 -7.17
CA ASP A 124 10.18 -38.65 -7.38
C ASP A 124 10.83 -38.41 -8.75
N SER A 125 11.86 -37.56 -8.75
CA SER A 125 12.68 -37.31 -9.93
C SER A 125 13.79 -38.36 -9.99
N LYS A 126 13.96 -39.02 -11.14
CA LYS A 126 15.12 -39.90 -11.39
C LYS A 126 16.47 -39.18 -11.29
N GLU A 127 16.46 -37.85 -11.28
CA GLU A 127 17.64 -36.98 -11.33
C GLU A 127 17.94 -36.28 -9.99
N GLY A 128 17.22 -36.59 -8.89
CA GLY A 128 17.46 -35.96 -7.59
C GLY A 128 16.83 -36.70 -6.41
N PRO A 129 17.12 -36.25 -5.17
CA PRO A 129 16.50 -36.83 -3.98
C PRO A 129 14.97 -36.61 -4.02
N PRO A 130 14.17 -37.61 -3.56
CA PRO A 130 12.72 -37.47 -3.55
C PRO A 130 12.31 -36.32 -2.61
N LEU A 131 11.52 -35.40 -3.13
CA LEU A 131 10.99 -34.28 -2.36
C LEU A 131 9.58 -34.60 -1.90
N GLN A 132 9.30 -34.41 -0.62
CA GLN A 132 7.98 -34.62 -0.06
C GLN A 132 7.51 -33.37 0.66
N THR A 133 6.36 -32.84 0.26
CA THR A 133 5.71 -31.70 0.89
C THR A 133 4.36 -32.13 1.45
N LEU A 134 4.11 -31.78 2.71
CA LEU A 134 2.83 -32.02 3.37
C LEU A 134 2.10 -30.69 3.56
N TYR A 135 0.87 -30.62 3.04
CA TYR A 135 -0.03 -29.50 3.21
C TYR A 135 -1.10 -29.89 4.23
N SER A 136 -0.95 -29.40 5.46
CA SER A 136 -1.89 -29.68 6.54
C SER A 136 -3.22 -28.95 6.33
N THR A 137 -4.34 -29.63 6.59
CA THR A 137 -5.69 -29.06 6.56
C THR A 137 -6.22 -28.89 7.99
N PRO A 138 -6.97 -27.82 8.28
CA PRO A 138 -7.53 -27.61 9.62
C PRO A 138 -8.58 -28.68 9.97
N LYS A 139 -9.48 -28.98 9.03
CA LYS A 139 -10.46 -30.07 9.15
C LYS A 139 -9.99 -31.34 8.46
N ASP A 140 -10.63 -32.45 8.84
CA ASP A 140 -10.35 -33.73 8.23
C ASP A 140 -10.84 -33.74 6.77
N ILE A 141 -10.04 -34.33 5.87
CA ILE A 141 -10.42 -34.53 4.46
C ILE A 141 -10.75 -35.99 4.20
N ASP A 142 -11.51 -36.26 3.14
CA ASP A 142 -11.63 -37.61 2.58
C ASP A 142 -10.39 -37.92 1.73
N PRO A 143 -9.52 -38.86 2.17
CA PRO A 143 -8.28 -39.20 1.46
C PRO A 143 -8.51 -39.81 0.09
N HIS A 144 -9.67 -40.44 -0.14
CA HIS A 144 -10.00 -41.15 -1.36
C HIS A 144 -10.74 -40.27 -2.38
N GLY A 145 -11.36 -39.18 -1.91
CA GLY A 145 -12.11 -38.23 -2.74
C GLY A 145 -11.26 -37.18 -3.45
N LEU A 146 -9.92 -37.24 -3.37
CA LEU A 146 -9.03 -36.25 -3.98
C LEU A 146 -9.21 -36.20 -5.51
N LYS A 147 -9.38 -34.98 -6.04
CA LYS A 147 -9.35 -34.72 -7.48
C LYS A 147 -8.08 -33.96 -7.85
N VAL A 148 -7.27 -34.52 -8.73
CA VAL A 148 -6.00 -33.93 -9.19
C VAL A 148 -6.14 -33.53 -10.65
N THR A 149 -5.93 -32.25 -10.95
CA THR A 149 -6.04 -31.70 -12.31
C THR A 149 -4.78 -30.93 -12.66
N TYR A 150 -4.25 -31.14 -13.86
CA TYR A 150 -3.14 -30.35 -14.39
C TYR A 150 -3.63 -29.35 -15.43
N ARG A 151 -3.41 -28.06 -15.18
CA ARG A 151 -3.70 -26.97 -16.14
C ARG A 151 -2.38 -26.33 -16.55
N GLY A 152 -1.86 -26.73 -17.71
CA GLY A 152 -0.50 -26.34 -18.13
C GLY A 152 0.55 -26.85 -17.15
N ASN A 153 1.30 -25.94 -16.54
CA ASN A 153 2.30 -26.19 -15.51
C ASN A 153 1.74 -26.12 -14.08
N THR A 154 0.45 -25.83 -13.91
CA THR A 154 -0.19 -25.74 -12.60
C THR A 154 -0.83 -27.08 -12.22
N LEU A 155 -0.50 -27.57 -11.03
CA LEU A 155 -1.16 -28.68 -10.36
C LEU A 155 -2.24 -28.12 -9.44
N GLU A 156 -3.50 -28.47 -9.70
CA GLU A 156 -4.65 -28.18 -8.83
C GLU A 156 -5.11 -29.48 -8.17
N ILE A 157 -5.13 -29.50 -6.84
CA ILE A 157 -5.61 -30.61 -6.03
C ILE A 157 -6.82 -30.14 -5.23
N ARG A 158 -7.94 -30.80 -5.40
CA ARG A 158 -9.17 -30.57 -4.64
C ARG A 158 -9.38 -31.71 -3.66
N ALA A 159 -9.46 -31.36 -2.38
CA ALA A 159 -9.63 -32.28 -1.28
C ALA A 159 -10.98 -32.06 -0.60
N PRO A 160 -11.98 -32.93 -0.80
CA PRO A 160 -13.27 -32.81 -0.14
C PRO A 160 -13.11 -32.99 1.38
N LYS A 161 -13.86 -32.19 2.15
CA LYS A 161 -13.93 -32.33 3.61
C LYS A 161 -14.61 -33.66 3.97
N SER A 162 -14.15 -34.30 5.04
CA SER A 162 -14.70 -35.58 5.46
C SER A 162 -16.14 -35.44 5.97
N ILE A 163 -17.06 -36.24 5.42
CA ILE A 163 -18.49 -36.26 5.79
C ILE A 163 -18.69 -36.69 7.27
N VAL A 164 -17.68 -37.30 7.89
CA VAL A 164 -17.74 -37.77 9.28
C VAL A 164 -17.88 -36.61 10.29
N GLU A 165 -17.43 -35.39 9.95
CA GLU A 165 -17.59 -34.23 10.82
C GLU A 165 -19.03 -33.68 10.82
N ASN A 166 -19.74 -33.72 9.69
CA ASN A 166 -21.13 -33.22 9.60
C ASN A 166 -22.11 -34.05 10.47
N ASN A 167 -21.86 -35.36 10.63
CA ASN A 167 -22.73 -36.22 11.45
C ASN A 167 -22.48 -36.13 12.97
N LYS A 168 -21.41 -35.48 13.42
CA LYS A 168 -21.14 -35.31 14.86
C LYS A 168 -21.81 -34.08 15.46
N GLU A 169 -22.03 -33.02 14.68
CA GLU A 169 -22.81 -31.87 15.13
C GLU A 169 -24.30 -32.21 15.24
N ASP A 170 -24.86 -32.95 14.29
CA ASP A 170 -26.28 -33.33 14.33
C ASP A 170 -26.63 -34.34 15.44
N LYS A 171 -25.69 -35.24 15.80
CA LYS A 171 -25.93 -36.19 16.92
C LYS A 171 -25.89 -35.55 18.31
N LYS A 172 -25.36 -34.32 18.46
CA LYS A 172 -25.38 -33.61 19.75
C LYS A 172 -26.72 -32.92 20.04
N LYS A 173 -27.54 -32.62 19.01
CA LYS A 173 -28.89 -32.05 19.18
C LYS A 173 -29.98 -33.07 19.45
N SER A 174 -29.80 -34.34 19.09
CA SER A 174 -30.86 -35.36 19.16
C SER A 174 -30.89 -36.22 20.45
N LYS A 175 -30.06 -35.92 21.46
CA LYS A 175 -30.01 -36.70 22.73
C LYS A 175 -30.39 -35.91 23.98
N GLY A 176 -31.05 -34.78 23.80
CA GLY A 176 -31.57 -33.96 24.88
C GLY A 176 -33.02 -33.56 24.61
N GLU A 177 -33.91 -34.55 24.56
CA GLU A 177 -35.34 -34.44 24.87
C GLU A 177 -35.75 -35.72 25.62
#